data_AF-A0A7Y7Z3B6-F1
#
_entry.id   AF-A0A7Y7Z3B6-F1
#
_cell.length_a   1.000
_cell.length_b   1.000
_cell.length_c   1.000
_cell.angle_alpha   90.00
_cell.angle_beta   90.00
_cell.angle_gamma   90.00
#
_symmetry.space_group_name_H-M   'P 1'
#
loop_
_entity.id
_entity.type
_entity.pdbx_description
1 polymer ?
#
loop_
_entity_poly.entity_id
_entity_poly.type
_entity_poly.pdbx_seq_one_letter_code
_entity_poly.pdbx_strand_id
1 'polypeptide(L)' 'MPDKTCACPHCKCVLGADAVMKDGKGYCCQGCAEHHAHGEPCAAATGCECAKSAKG' A
#
# COMPACT_ATOMS: atom_id res chain seq x y z
N MET A 1 14.56 -11.07 7.83
CA MET A 1 14.04 -9.70 8.06
C MET A 1 12.62 -9.71 7.52
N PRO A 2 11.58 -9.40 8.31
CA PRO A 2 10.24 -9.30 7.74
C PRO A 2 10.28 -8.24 6.65
N ASP A 3 9.73 -8.56 5.50
CA ASP A 3 9.52 -7.68 4.36
C ASP A 3 8.82 -6.41 4.86
N LYS A 4 9.61 -5.37 5.10
CA LYS A 4 9.13 -4.06 5.54
C LYS A 4 8.55 -3.30 4.35
N THR A 5 7.96 -3.97 3.38
CA THR A 5 7.54 -3.36 2.12
C THR A 5 6.07 -3.68 1.90
N CYS A 6 5.33 -2.70 1.40
CA CYS A 6 3.93 -2.84 1.09
C CYS A 6 3.71 -4.03 0.13
N ALA A 7 2.74 -4.88 0.46
CA ALA A 7 2.35 -6.03 -0.37
C ALA A 7 1.63 -5.64 -1.66
N CYS A 8 1.28 -4.36 -1.83
CA CYS A 8 0.68 -3.89 -3.08
C CYS A 8 1.73 -3.94 -4.21
N PRO A 9 1.44 -4.62 -5.34
CA PRO A 9 2.43 -4.89 -6.39
C PRO A 9 3.00 -3.64 -7.06
N HIS A 10 2.24 -2.54 -7.06
CA HIS A 10 2.65 -1.25 -7.62
C HIS A 10 3.08 -0.25 -6.54
N CYS A 11 3.25 -0.71 -5.29
CA CYS A 11 3.65 0.11 -4.16
C CYS A 11 5.04 -0.30 -3.69
N LYS A 12 5.97 0.66 -3.66
CA LYS A 12 7.34 0.44 -3.17
C LYS A 12 7.54 1.00 -1.76
N CYS A 13 6.45 1.33 -1.08
CA CYS A 13 6.49 1.99 0.21
C CYS A 13 6.98 1.04 1.30
N VAL A 14 7.82 1.57 2.18
CA VAL A 14 8.27 0.84 3.36
C VAL A 14 7.16 0.90 4.42
N LEU A 15 6.85 -0.25 5.01
CA LEU A 15 5.95 -0.40 6.14
C LEU A 15 6.57 0.25 7.38
N GLY A 16 5.95 1.33 7.83
CA GLY A 16 6.28 2.03 9.07
C GLY A 16 5.46 1.51 10.26
N ALA A 17 5.39 2.30 11.33
CA ALA A 17 4.57 2.00 12.50
C ALA A 17 3.07 1.94 12.16
N ASP A 18 2.64 2.74 11.18
CA ASP A 18 1.24 2.84 10.72
C ASP A 18 0.88 1.81 9.64
N ALA A 19 1.68 0.75 9.50
CA ALA A 19 1.41 -0.31 8.54
C ALA A 19 0.14 -1.09 8.91
N VAL A 20 -0.69 -1.36 7.91
CA VAL A 20 -1.94 -2.12 8.05
C VAL A 20 -1.70 -3.58 7.67
N MET A 21 -2.04 -4.51 8.56
CA MET A 21 -1.98 -5.95 8.29
C MET A 21 -3.35 -6.46 7.88
N LYS A 22 -3.47 -7.07 6.69
CA LYS A 22 -4.72 -7.64 6.18
C LYS A 22 -4.45 -8.92 5.42
N ASP A 23 -5.20 -9.99 5.71
CA ASP A 23 -5.03 -11.31 5.10
C ASP A 23 -3.59 -11.86 5.19
N GLY A 24 -2.87 -11.54 6.28
CA GLY A 24 -1.47 -11.93 6.47
C GLY A 24 -0.45 -11.15 5.63
N LYS A 25 -0.88 -10.10 4.92
CA LYS A 25 -0.05 -9.18 4.13
C LYS A 25 0.03 -7.82 4.82
N GLY A 26 1.21 -7.18 4.77
CA GLY A 26 1.43 -5.84 5.30
C GLY A 26 1.28 -4.75 4.23
N TYR A 27 0.63 -3.64 4.55
CA TYR A 27 0.31 -2.55 3.63
C TYR A 27 0.71 -1.18 4.20
N CYS A 28 1.16 -0.25 3.35
CA CYS A 28 1.59 1.11 3.76
C CYS A 28 0.47 1.92 4.43
N CYS A 29 -0.78 1.63 4.07
CA CYS A 29 -1.98 2.33 4.50
C CYS A 29 -3.21 1.50 4.19
N GLN A 30 -4.37 1.93 4.68
CA GLN A 30 -5.64 1.25 4.44
C GLN A 30 -6.01 1.20 2.95
N GLY A 31 -5.76 2.27 2.18
CA GLY A 31 -6.02 2.29 0.74
C GLY A 31 -5.34 1.14 -0.01
N CYS A 32 -4.08 0.82 0.32
CA CYS A 32 -3.40 -0.34 -0.27
C CYS A 32 -3.99 -1.69 0.20
N ALA A 33 -4.41 -1.79 1.46
CA ALA A 33 -5.06 -2.98 2.00
C ALA A 33 -6.45 -3.23 1.41
N GLU A 34 -7.11 -2.17 0.92
CA GLU A 34 -8.40 -2.21 0.23
C GLU A 34 -8.25 -2.15 -1.29
N HIS A 35 -7.03 -2.34 -1.81
CA HIS A 35 -6.71 -2.34 -3.24
C HIS A 35 -7.19 -1.07 -3.96
N HIS A 36 -7.16 0.06 -3.27
CA HIS A 36 -7.65 1.34 -3.76
C HIS A 36 -9.09 1.25 -4.28
N ALA A 37 -9.98 0.55 -3.55
CA ALA A 37 -11.40 0.41 -3.88
C ALA A 37 -12.09 1.75 -4.18
N HIS A 38 -11.69 2.82 -3.49
CA HIS A 38 -12.19 4.18 -3.69
C HIS A 38 -11.33 5.03 -4.65
N GLY A 39 -10.23 4.47 -5.17
CA GLY A 39 -9.27 5.16 -6.06
C GLY A 39 -8.33 6.13 -5.33
N GLU A 40 -8.28 6.07 -4.01
CA GLU A 40 -7.46 6.94 -3.17
C GLU A 40 -5.97 6.61 -3.33
N PRO A 41 -5.05 7.60 -3.36
CA PRO A 41 -3.62 7.33 -3.35
C PRO A 41 -3.16 6.67 -2.03
N CYS A 42 -2.06 5.90 -2.05
CA CYS A 42 -1.41 5.47 -0.79
C CYS A 42 -0.96 6.71 -0.02
N ALA A 43 -0.96 6.61 1.32
CA ALA A 43 -0.52 7.65 2.24
C ALA A 43 0.96 8.05 2.11
N ALA A 44 1.74 7.40 1.25
CA ALA A 44 3.13 7.76 1.04
C ALA A 44 3.25 9.15 0.40
N ALA A 45 3.83 10.07 1.17
CA ALA A 45 3.88 11.51 0.92
C ALA A 45 4.55 11.96 -0.40
N THR A 46 5.21 11.06 -1.14
CA THR A 46 5.91 11.43 -2.38
C THR A 46 5.83 10.34 -3.45
N GLY A 47 4.90 10.51 -4.40
CA GLY A 47 4.99 9.92 -5.75
C GLY A 47 4.61 8.45 -5.89
N CYS A 48 3.93 7.83 -4.92
CA CYS A 48 3.49 6.44 -5.09
C CYS A 48 2.25 6.37 -6.00
N GLU A 49 2.44 5.91 -7.24
CA GLU A 49 1.36 5.76 -8.24
C GLU A 49 0.61 4.41 -8.16
N CYS A 50 0.70 3.71 -7.02
CA CYS A 50 0.02 2.41 -6.84
C CYS A 50 -1.49 2.46 -7.12
N ALA A 51 -2.17 3.53 -6.70
CA ALA A 51 -3.59 3.76 -6.94
C ALA A 51 -3.95 3.92 -8.43
N LYS A 52 -3.02 4.46 -9.22
CA LYS A 52 -3.20 4.65 -10.67
C LYS A 52 -3.10 3.32 -11.42
N SER A 53 -2.30 2.39 -10.90
CA SER A 53 -2.13 1.05 -11.46
C SER A 53 -3.15 0.02 -10.94
N ALA A 54 -3.91 0.34 -9.90
CA ALA A 54 -4.96 -0.54 -9.37
C ALA A 54 -6.25 -0.54 -10.22
N LYS A 55 -6.41 0.45 -11.10
CA LYS A 55 -7.47 0.50 -12.11
C LYS A 55 -6.94 -0.16 -13.39
N GLY A 56 -6.96 -1.49 -13.45
CA GLY A 56 -6.53 -2.28 -14.60
C GLY A 56 -7.50 -3.42 -14.86
#